data_AF-A0A915B7L3-F1
#
_entry.id   AF-A0A915B7L3-F1
#
_cell.length_a   1.000
_cell.length_b   1.000
_cell.length_c   1.000
_cell.angle_alpha   90.00
_cell.angle_beta   90.00
_cell.angle_gamma   90.00
#
_symmetry.space_group_name_H-M   'P 1'
#
loop_
_entity.id
_entity.type
_entity.pdbx_description
1 polymer ?
#
loop_
_entity_poly.entity_id
_entity_poly.type
_entity_poly.pdbx_seq_one_letter_code
_entity_poly.pdbx_strand_id
1 'polypeptide(L)'
;MNHSKSTPALTLESIPNKEQLELLGVHSRNCNNLYALKSAHWRLVIPRENQLQKLKRESVVVDEDGSVSYGGNETIVKQIEAELLEDYKRYQDLLEHIRVINDPYTQLAFLIMRADAAWYTAKVTKDAVDRRRQYSLAKKRYSELLEKGTVALTSNDTSLLKILEKLCTVLAEYPDQQDSQLKNFCWQTLQNAEAG
;
A
#
# COMPACT_ATOMS: atom_id res chain seq x y z
N MET A 1 -23.25 17.35 17.54
CA MET A 1 -23.50 16.93 16.14
C MET A 1 -22.55 17.69 15.24
N ASN A 2 -22.08 17.03 14.19
CA ASN A 2 -21.08 17.45 13.20
C ASN A 2 -19.60 17.28 13.62
N HIS A 3 -19.14 16.03 13.67
CA HIS A 3 -17.73 15.71 13.44
C HIS A 3 -17.48 15.72 11.92
N SER A 4 -16.83 16.76 11.41
CA SER A 4 -16.27 16.76 10.07
C SER A 4 -15.26 15.62 9.95
N LYS A 5 -15.63 14.54 9.26
CA LYS A 5 -14.69 13.52 8.82
C LYS A 5 -13.87 14.13 7.68
N SER A 6 -12.75 14.74 8.03
CA SER A 6 -11.66 15.00 7.10
C SER A 6 -11.29 13.68 6.42
N THR A 7 -11.54 13.59 5.12
CA THR A 7 -11.00 12.50 4.30
C THR A 7 -9.48 12.55 4.41
N PRO A 8 -8.79 11.50 4.87
CA PRO A 8 -7.36 11.54 4.96
C PRO A 8 -6.80 11.76 3.55
N ALA A 9 -6.04 12.85 3.39
CA ALA A 9 -5.19 13.03 2.23
C ALA A 9 -4.38 11.75 2.04
N LEU A 10 -4.10 11.38 0.79
CA LEU A 10 -3.12 10.36 0.44
C LEU A 10 -1.73 10.86 0.88
N THR A 11 -1.46 10.85 2.18
CA THR A 11 -0.12 11.07 2.71
C THR A 11 0.64 9.78 2.43
N LEU A 12 1.46 9.82 1.39
CA LEU A 12 2.52 8.86 1.12
C LEU A 12 3.55 8.97 2.26
N GLU A 13 3.22 8.48 3.45
CA GLU A 13 4.20 8.30 4.52
C GLU A 13 4.76 6.87 4.50
N SER A 14 6.09 6.82 4.63
CA SER A 14 7.00 5.67 4.68
C SER A 14 7.30 4.94 3.36
N ILE A 15 8.12 5.61 2.54
CA ILE A 15 8.87 5.01 1.44
C ILE A 15 9.97 4.10 2.03
N PRO A 16 10.05 2.81 1.65
CA PRO A 16 11.29 2.07 1.79
C PRO A 16 12.31 2.62 0.80
N ASN A 17 13.25 3.42 1.30
CA ASN A 17 14.35 3.95 0.49
C ASN A 17 15.29 2.79 0.06
N LYS A 18 16.14 3.04 -0.94
CA LYS A 18 17.22 2.13 -1.37
C LYS A 18 18.01 1.56 -0.17
N GLU A 19 18.19 2.37 0.87
CA GLU A 19 18.80 2.02 2.15
C GLU A 19 18.11 0.85 2.89
N GLN A 20 16.78 0.70 2.80
CA GLN A 20 16.08 -0.41 3.47
C GLN A 20 16.28 -1.74 2.74
N LEU A 21 16.58 -1.70 1.45
CA LEU A 21 16.94 -2.89 0.66
C LEU A 21 18.45 -3.16 0.73
N GLU A 22 19.28 -2.11 0.87
CA GLU A 22 20.73 -2.23 1.09
C GLU A 22 21.08 -2.70 2.52
N LEU A 23 20.30 -2.30 3.54
CA LEU A 23 20.40 -2.78 4.93
C LEU A 23 20.17 -4.29 5.08
N LEU A 24 19.49 -4.91 4.11
CA LEU A 24 19.26 -6.36 4.06
C LEU A 24 20.41 -7.11 3.35
N GLY A 25 21.46 -6.41 2.88
CA GLY A 25 22.75 -7.02 2.53
C GLY A 25 22.79 -7.88 1.26
N VAL A 26 21.93 -7.68 0.26
CA VAL A 26 21.80 -8.64 -0.86
C VAL A 26 22.30 -8.10 -2.21
N HIS A 27 23.43 -8.61 -2.68
CA HIS A 27 24.01 -8.41 -4.03
C HIS A 27 23.54 -9.48 -5.04
N SER A 28 22.30 -9.98 -4.92
CA SER A 28 21.75 -10.98 -5.84
C SER A 28 21.17 -10.32 -7.10
N ARG A 29 21.43 -10.91 -8.28
CA ARG A 29 20.85 -10.48 -9.56
C ARG A 29 19.32 -10.41 -9.52
N ASN A 30 18.67 -11.24 -8.70
CA ASN A 30 17.22 -11.23 -8.53
C ASN A 30 16.72 -10.03 -7.70
N CYS A 31 17.46 -9.61 -6.66
CA CYS A 31 17.17 -8.37 -5.94
C CYS A 31 17.26 -7.16 -6.86
N ASN A 32 18.27 -7.11 -7.72
CA ASN A 32 18.41 -6.04 -8.71
C ASN A 32 17.23 -5.99 -9.69
N ASN A 33 16.71 -7.16 -10.12
CA ASN A 33 15.56 -7.22 -11.02
C ASN A 33 14.25 -6.80 -10.33
N LEU A 34 14.00 -7.24 -9.10
CA LEU A 34 12.81 -6.81 -8.34
C LEU A 34 12.87 -5.31 -8.02
N TYR A 35 14.04 -4.80 -7.67
CA TYR A 35 14.26 -3.36 -7.47
C TYR A 35 14.02 -2.57 -8.75
N ALA A 36 14.56 -3.02 -9.89
CA ALA A 36 14.35 -2.38 -11.18
C ALA A 36 12.87 -2.37 -11.56
N LEU A 37 12.16 -3.48 -11.35
CA LEU A 37 10.72 -3.58 -11.58
C LEU A 37 9.93 -2.60 -10.71
N LYS A 38 10.20 -2.59 -9.40
CA LYS A 38 9.57 -1.65 -8.45
C LYS A 38 9.82 -0.20 -8.86
N SER A 39 11.07 0.13 -9.21
CA SER A 39 11.47 1.48 -9.64
C SER A 39 10.78 1.89 -10.94
N ALA A 40 10.68 0.98 -11.92
CA ALA A 40 10.00 1.24 -13.18
C ALA A 40 8.50 1.52 -12.95
N HIS A 41 7.83 0.71 -12.14
CA HIS A 41 6.43 0.94 -11.78
C HIS A 41 6.24 2.29 -11.07
N TRP A 42 7.12 2.62 -10.12
CA TRP A 42 7.07 3.88 -9.39
C TRP A 42 7.25 5.12 -10.28
N ARG A 43 8.21 5.06 -11.21
CA ARG A 43 8.41 6.14 -12.19
C ARG A 43 7.19 6.36 -13.09
N LEU A 44 6.37 5.32 -13.27
CA LEU A 44 5.13 5.38 -14.03
C LEU A 44 4.00 6.01 -13.20
N VAL A 45 3.76 5.52 -11.98
CA VAL A 45 2.57 5.92 -11.19
C VAL A 45 2.73 7.22 -10.42
N ILE A 46 3.90 7.47 -9.80
CA ILE A 46 4.10 8.61 -8.88
C ILE A 46 3.82 9.97 -9.55
N PRO A 47 4.31 10.26 -10.77
CA PRO A 47 4.02 11.53 -11.42
C PRO A 47 2.52 11.75 -11.63
N ARG A 48 1.78 10.69 -11.98
CA ARG A 48 0.33 10.75 -12.19
C ARG A 48 -0.45 10.86 -10.89
N GLU A 49 -0.03 10.17 -9.83
CA GLU A 49 -0.61 10.34 -8.49
C GLU A 49 -0.46 11.80 -8.01
N ASN A 50 0.73 12.37 -8.18
CA ASN A 50 1.00 13.77 -7.83
C ASN A 50 0.15 14.74 -8.65
N GLN A 51 0.00 14.49 -9.95
CA GLN A 51 -0.86 15.28 -10.83
C GLN A 51 -2.33 15.18 -10.41
N LEU A 52 -2.82 13.97 -10.13
CA LEU A 52 -4.18 13.75 -9.65
C LEU A 52 -4.43 14.49 -8.34
N GLN A 53 -3.51 14.37 -7.38
CA GLN A 53 -3.62 15.03 -6.09
C GLN A 53 -3.60 16.56 -6.23
N LYS A 54 -2.81 17.09 -7.18
CA LYS A 54 -2.80 18.52 -7.49
C LYS A 54 -4.15 18.97 -8.05
N LEU A 55 -4.64 18.29 -9.10
CA LEU A 55 -5.95 18.61 -9.71
C LEU A 55 -7.10 18.52 -8.72
N LYS A 56 -7.14 17.45 -7.90
CA LYS A 56 -8.16 17.28 -6.88
C LYS A 56 -8.13 18.38 -5.81
N ARG A 57 -6.96 18.90 -5.46
CA ARG A 57 -6.84 20.02 -4.50
C ARG A 57 -7.24 21.36 -5.10
N GLU A 58 -6.83 21.61 -6.34
CA GLU A 58 -7.01 22.91 -7.00
C GLU A 58 -8.41 23.10 -7.58
N SER A 59 -9.13 22.01 -7.85
CA SER A 59 -10.42 22.05 -8.57
C SER A 59 -11.59 21.49 -7.77
N VAL A 60 -11.42 21.24 -6.47
CA VAL A 60 -12.51 20.69 -5.65
C VAL A 60 -13.65 21.71 -5.57
N VAL A 61 -14.83 21.28 -5.99
CA VAL A 61 -16.09 21.98 -5.82
C VAL A 61 -16.95 21.07 -4.96
N VAL A 62 -17.43 21.61 -3.84
CA VAL A 62 -18.36 20.91 -2.95
C VAL A 62 -19.73 21.50 -3.23
N ASP A 63 -20.60 20.69 -3.82
CA ASP A 63 -21.97 21.07 -4.15
C ASP A 63 -22.84 21.11 -2.89
N GLU A 64 -24.02 21.75 -2.97
CA GLU A 64 -24.91 21.96 -1.81
C GLU A 64 -25.39 20.65 -1.17
N ASP A 65 -25.41 19.56 -1.92
CA ASP A 65 -25.75 18.20 -1.45
C ASP A 65 -24.56 17.48 -0.79
N GLY A 66 -23.40 18.14 -0.70
CA GLY A 66 -22.16 17.59 -0.17
C GLY A 66 -21.42 16.69 -1.17
N SER A 67 -21.88 16.59 -2.42
CA SER A 67 -21.12 15.90 -3.47
C SER A 67 -19.88 16.69 -3.85
N VAL A 68 -18.84 15.98 -4.28
CA VAL A 68 -17.56 16.56 -4.69
C VAL A 68 -17.45 16.41 -6.19
N SER A 69 -17.32 17.53 -6.89
CA SER A 69 -17.02 17.60 -8.31
C SER A 69 -15.69 18.32 -8.54
N TYR A 70 -15.09 18.10 -9.71
CA TYR A 70 -13.82 18.75 -10.08
C TYR A 70 -13.99 19.83 -11.15
N GLY A 71 -15.21 20.37 -11.28
CA GLY A 71 -15.57 21.37 -12.28
C GLY A 71 -15.15 20.97 -13.71
N GLY A 72 -14.45 21.86 -14.41
CA GLY A 72 -13.95 21.61 -15.76
C GLY A 72 -12.89 20.50 -15.87
N ASN A 73 -12.32 20.05 -14.74
CA ASN A 73 -11.29 19.01 -14.70
C ASN A 73 -11.86 17.60 -14.45
N GLU A 74 -13.18 17.44 -14.32
CA GLU A 74 -13.85 16.17 -14.02
C GLU A 74 -13.43 15.03 -14.96
N THR A 75 -13.43 15.29 -16.28
CA THR A 75 -13.05 14.31 -17.30
C THR A 75 -11.58 13.91 -17.15
N ILE A 76 -10.70 14.88 -16.89
CA ILE A 76 -9.26 14.66 -16.73
C ILE A 76 -8.99 13.83 -15.46
N VAL A 77 -9.65 14.16 -14.35
CA VAL A 77 -9.55 13.41 -13.09
C VAL A 77 -9.98 11.96 -13.30
N LYS A 78 -11.14 11.73 -13.94
CA LYS A 78 -11.65 10.39 -14.23
C LYS A 78 -10.70 9.59 -15.13
N GLN A 79 -10.09 10.24 -16.11
CA GLN A 79 -9.12 9.62 -17.00
C GLN A 79 -7.86 9.19 -16.23
N ILE A 80 -7.26 10.08 -15.43
CA ILE A 80 -6.05 9.77 -14.66
C ILE A 80 -6.32 8.64 -13.66
N GLU A 81 -7.49 8.62 -13.01
CA GLU A 81 -7.89 7.53 -12.10
C GLU A 81 -8.01 6.18 -12.83
N ALA A 82 -8.56 6.17 -14.04
CA ALA A 82 -8.68 4.95 -14.84
C ALA A 82 -7.30 4.42 -15.29
N GLU A 83 -6.43 5.32 -15.75
CA GLU A 83 -5.06 4.98 -16.15
C GLU A 83 -4.24 4.45 -14.95
N LEU A 84 -4.33 5.09 -13.79
CA LEU A 84 -3.69 4.62 -12.56
C LEU A 84 -4.19 3.22 -12.17
N LEU A 85 -5.51 2.99 -12.23
CA LEU A 85 -6.09 1.68 -11.93
C LEU A 85 -5.56 0.60 -12.89
N GLU A 86 -5.45 0.90 -14.18
CA GLU A 86 -4.87 -0.02 -15.16
C GLU A 86 -3.41 -0.34 -14.84
N ASP A 87 -2.60 0.68 -14.54
CA ASP A 87 -1.18 0.51 -14.23
C ASP A 87 -0.96 -0.31 -12.94
N TYR A 88 -1.78 -0.10 -11.91
CA TYR A 88 -1.72 -0.89 -10.68
C TYR A 88 -2.17 -2.35 -10.90
N LYS A 89 -3.25 -2.58 -11.65
CA LYS A 89 -3.69 -3.94 -12.01
C LYS A 89 -2.63 -4.68 -12.81
N ARG A 90 -2.05 -4.04 -13.83
CA ARG A 90 -0.98 -4.63 -14.65
C ARG A 90 0.25 -4.97 -13.80
N TYR A 91 0.61 -4.12 -12.85
CA TYR A 91 1.70 -4.39 -11.91
C TYR A 91 1.38 -5.57 -10.99
N GLN A 92 0.17 -5.61 -10.43
CA GLN A 92 -0.30 -6.73 -9.61
C GLN A 92 -0.24 -8.05 -10.39
N ASP A 93 -0.80 -8.09 -11.60
CA ASP A 93 -0.79 -9.26 -12.47
C ASP A 93 0.64 -9.72 -12.78
N LEU A 94 1.53 -8.80 -13.12
CA LEU A 94 2.94 -9.12 -13.36
C LEU A 94 3.60 -9.78 -12.14
N LEU A 95 3.34 -9.27 -10.94
CA LEU A 95 3.85 -9.86 -9.71
C LEU A 95 3.31 -11.26 -9.44
N GLU A 96 2.10 -11.60 -9.87
CA GLU A 96 1.55 -12.96 -9.70
C GLU A 96 2.28 -14.00 -10.55
N HIS A 97 2.92 -13.60 -11.64
CA HIS A 97 3.64 -14.48 -12.55
C HIS A 97 5.13 -14.63 -12.21
N ILE A 98 5.66 -13.80 -11.32
CA ILE A 98 7.07 -13.84 -10.93
C ILE A 98 7.30 -14.98 -9.91
N ARG A 99 8.32 -15.80 -10.18
CA ARG A 99 8.83 -16.80 -9.24
C ARG A 99 10.15 -16.31 -8.67
N VAL A 100 10.27 -16.33 -7.35
CA VAL A 100 11.47 -15.89 -6.62
C VAL A 100 12.21 -17.11 -6.08
N ILE A 101 13.54 -17.12 -6.21
CA ILE A 101 14.43 -18.18 -5.69
C ILE A 101 14.47 -18.12 -4.15
N ASN A 102 14.90 -19.20 -3.49
CA ASN A 102 15.02 -19.38 -2.03
C ASN A 102 16.07 -18.48 -1.35
N ASP A 103 16.10 -17.19 -1.67
CA ASP A 103 16.78 -16.19 -0.86
C ASP A 103 15.74 -15.50 0.05
N PRO A 104 15.84 -15.60 1.38
CA PRO A 104 14.83 -15.09 2.31
C PRO A 104 14.53 -13.60 2.16
N TYR A 105 15.56 -12.78 1.90
CA TYR A 105 15.41 -11.33 1.72
C TYR A 105 14.72 -10.99 0.39
N THR A 106 15.07 -11.68 -0.69
CA THR A 106 14.39 -11.53 -1.99
C THR A 106 12.92 -11.95 -1.87
N GLN A 107 12.62 -13.02 -1.13
CA GLN A 107 11.24 -13.44 -0.86
C GLN A 107 10.48 -12.40 -0.05
N LEU A 108 11.09 -11.83 0.98
CA LEU A 108 10.48 -10.79 1.81
C LEU A 108 10.18 -9.54 0.98
N ALA A 109 11.15 -9.06 0.20
CA ALA A 109 10.98 -7.91 -0.69
C ALA A 109 9.85 -8.13 -1.70
N PHE A 110 9.77 -9.34 -2.27
CA PHE A 110 8.70 -9.71 -3.19
C PHE A 110 7.32 -9.76 -2.52
N LEU A 111 7.21 -10.32 -1.32
CA LEU A 111 5.96 -10.34 -0.56
C LEU A 111 5.49 -8.91 -0.21
N ILE A 112 6.40 -8.01 0.15
CA ILE A 112 6.11 -6.58 0.35
C ILE A 112 5.54 -5.98 -0.94
N MET A 113 6.19 -6.20 -2.08
CA MET A 113 5.73 -5.67 -3.38
C MET A 113 4.30 -6.13 -3.72
N ARG A 114 3.95 -7.38 -3.41
CA ARG A 114 2.60 -7.93 -3.64
C ARG A 114 1.56 -7.33 -2.69
N ALA A 115 1.92 -7.15 -1.41
CA ALA A 115 1.04 -6.53 -0.43
C ALA A 115 0.76 -5.05 -0.79
N ASP A 116 1.81 -4.31 -1.13
CA ASP A 116 1.72 -2.94 -1.62
C ASP A 116 0.86 -2.84 -2.89
N ALA A 117 1.08 -3.70 -3.89
CA ALA A 117 0.31 -3.68 -5.13
C ALA A 117 -1.20 -3.84 -4.89
N ALA A 118 -1.61 -4.80 -4.04
CA ALA A 118 -3.02 -4.98 -3.69
C ALA A 118 -3.59 -3.75 -2.95
N TRP A 119 -2.82 -3.19 -2.03
CA TRP A 119 -3.26 -2.00 -1.27
C TRP A 119 -3.43 -0.79 -2.18
N TYR A 120 -2.43 -0.42 -2.97
CA TYR A 120 -2.53 0.74 -3.87
C TYR A 120 -3.60 0.56 -4.94
N THR A 121 -3.80 -0.66 -5.46
CA THR A 121 -4.92 -0.99 -6.36
C THR A 121 -6.26 -0.70 -5.67
N ALA A 122 -6.41 -1.08 -4.39
CA ALA A 122 -7.64 -0.81 -3.63
C ALA A 122 -7.94 0.70 -3.52
N LYS A 123 -6.91 1.53 -3.29
CA LYS A 123 -7.06 2.99 -3.11
C LYS A 123 -7.60 3.71 -4.35
N VAL A 124 -7.28 3.19 -5.53
CA VAL A 124 -7.74 3.78 -6.81
C VAL A 124 -8.98 3.07 -7.38
N THR A 125 -9.44 1.98 -6.77
CA THR A 125 -10.61 1.23 -7.24
C THR A 125 -11.91 1.91 -6.81
N LYS A 126 -12.75 2.27 -7.79
CA LYS A 126 -14.06 2.89 -7.53
C LYS A 126 -15.15 1.88 -7.16
N ASP A 127 -15.18 0.76 -7.87
CA ASP A 127 -16.16 -0.30 -7.61
C ASP A 127 -16.02 -0.82 -6.18
N ALA A 128 -17.12 -0.82 -5.43
CA ALA A 128 -17.09 -1.13 -4.00
C ALA A 128 -16.75 -2.59 -3.72
N VAL A 129 -17.16 -3.51 -4.60
CA VAL A 129 -16.93 -4.95 -4.44
C VAL A 129 -15.47 -5.28 -4.73
N ASP A 130 -14.93 -4.77 -5.84
CA ASP A 130 -13.53 -4.93 -6.20
C ASP A 130 -12.61 -4.24 -5.20
N ARG A 131 -12.96 -3.04 -4.74
CA ARG A 131 -12.20 -2.32 -3.70
C ARG A 131 -12.14 -3.14 -2.41
N ARG A 132 -13.27 -3.71 -1.97
CA ARG A 132 -13.32 -4.60 -0.80
C ARG A 132 -12.40 -5.80 -1.01
N ARG A 133 -12.50 -6.46 -2.17
CA ARG A 133 -11.66 -7.63 -2.52
C ARG A 133 -10.17 -7.29 -2.46
N GLN A 134 -9.76 -6.12 -2.97
CA GLN A 134 -8.37 -5.69 -2.96
C GLN A 134 -7.86 -5.35 -1.55
N TYR A 135 -8.68 -4.69 -0.72
CA TYR A 135 -8.35 -4.47 0.69
C TYR A 135 -8.22 -5.79 1.46
N SER A 136 -9.14 -6.74 1.27
CA SER A 136 -9.04 -8.08 1.86
C SER A 136 -7.77 -8.82 1.41
N LEU A 137 -7.39 -8.69 0.14
CA LEU A 137 -6.17 -9.27 -0.38
C LEU A 137 -4.92 -8.62 0.22
N ALA A 138 -4.89 -7.28 0.33
CA ALA A 138 -3.80 -6.55 0.98
C ALA A 138 -3.61 -6.99 2.44
N LYS A 139 -4.69 -7.04 3.22
CA LYS A 139 -4.67 -7.54 4.62
C LYS A 139 -4.08 -8.94 4.68
N LYS A 140 -4.59 -9.86 3.86
CA LYS A 140 -4.10 -11.25 3.81
C LYS A 140 -2.59 -11.31 3.51
N ARG A 141 -2.10 -10.51 2.57
CA ARG A 141 -0.67 -10.49 2.19
C ARG A 141 0.21 -9.88 3.28
N TYR A 142 -0.25 -8.81 3.94
CA TYR A 142 0.45 -8.23 5.07
C TYR A 142 0.46 -9.14 6.30
N SER A 143 -0.63 -9.87 6.57
CA SER A 143 -0.67 -10.89 7.63
C SER A 143 0.32 -12.03 7.34
N GLU A 144 0.32 -12.57 6.12
CA GLU A 144 1.30 -13.60 5.69
C GLU A 144 2.75 -13.11 5.85
N LEU A 145 3.00 -11.85 5.47
CA LEU A 145 4.29 -11.21 5.60
C LEU A 145 4.71 -11.03 7.07
N LEU A 146 3.77 -10.64 7.92
CA LEU A 146 4.00 -10.45 9.35
C LEU A 146 4.27 -11.78 10.06
N GLU A 147 3.49 -12.82 9.78
CA GLU A 147 3.73 -14.18 10.30
C GLU A 147 5.15 -14.65 9.96
N LYS A 148 5.55 -14.54 8.68
CA LYS A 148 6.91 -14.89 8.24
C LYS A 148 7.98 -14.01 8.90
N GLY A 149 7.72 -12.72 9.02
CA GLY A 149 8.61 -11.76 9.66
C GLY A 149 8.86 -12.08 11.13
N THR A 150 7.81 -12.39 11.89
CA THR A 150 7.91 -12.72 13.33
C THR A 150 8.68 -14.01 13.62
N VAL A 151 8.76 -14.94 12.66
CA VAL A 151 9.57 -16.16 12.79
C VAL A 151 11.04 -15.90 12.48
N ALA A 152 11.33 -14.95 11.58
CA ALA A 152 12.68 -14.74 11.04
C ALA A 152 13.43 -13.55 11.67
N LEU A 153 12.72 -12.58 12.25
CA LEU A 153 13.26 -11.31 12.74
C LEU A 153 12.95 -11.11 14.22
N THR A 154 13.74 -10.27 14.89
CA THR A 154 13.46 -9.85 16.28
C THR A 154 12.26 -8.92 16.34
N SER A 155 11.59 -8.85 17.49
CA SER A 155 10.41 -8.00 17.70
C SER A 155 10.67 -6.51 17.43
N ASN A 156 11.90 -6.05 17.63
CA ASN A 156 12.31 -4.65 17.49
C ASN A 156 12.96 -4.37 16.12
N ASP A 157 12.94 -5.33 15.19
CA ASP A 157 13.48 -5.12 13.85
C ASP A 157 12.68 -4.05 13.10
N THR A 158 13.38 -3.06 12.54
CA THR A 158 12.76 -1.92 11.85
C THR A 158 11.89 -2.35 10.66
N SER A 159 12.24 -3.45 9.98
CA SER A 159 11.45 -3.97 8.85
C SER A 159 10.14 -4.56 9.34
N LEU A 160 10.17 -5.30 10.46
CA LEU A 160 8.98 -5.86 11.10
C LEU A 160 8.03 -4.77 11.58
N LEU A 161 8.56 -3.71 12.20
CA LEU A 161 7.77 -2.54 12.63
C LEU A 161 7.08 -1.86 11.44
N LYS A 162 7.78 -1.67 10.31
CA LYS A 162 7.17 -1.09 9.10
C LYS A 162 6.07 -1.94 8.50
N ILE A 163 6.20 -3.27 8.57
CA ILE A 163 5.15 -4.20 8.15
C ILE A 163 3.91 -4.05 9.04
N LEU A 164 4.11 -3.95 10.35
CA LEU A 164 3.06 -3.69 11.34
C LEU A 164 2.36 -2.35 11.11
N GLU A 165 3.12 -1.26 10.95
CA GLU A 165 2.59 0.07 10.67
C GLU A 165 1.70 0.06 9.42
N LYS A 166 2.19 -0.53 8.32
CA LYS A 166 1.43 -0.64 7.07
C LYS A 166 0.16 -1.47 7.24
N LEU A 167 0.22 -2.60 7.96
CA LEU A 167 -0.96 -3.41 8.23
C LEU A 167 -2.00 -2.64 9.07
N CYS A 168 -1.56 -1.92 10.10
CA CYS A 168 -2.40 -1.03 10.89
C CYS A 168 -3.06 0.03 10.01
N THR A 169 -2.32 0.66 9.09
CA THR A 169 -2.88 1.63 8.14
C THR A 169 -3.96 1.00 7.27
N VAL A 170 -3.71 -0.17 6.68
CA VAL A 170 -4.70 -0.87 5.84
C VAL A 170 -5.97 -1.21 6.63
N LEU A 171 -5.82 -1.64 7.90
CA LEU A 171 -6.93 -1.96 8.80
C LEU A 171 -7.74 -0.75 9.23
N ALA A 172 -7.10 0.42 9.34
CA ALA A 172 -7.74 1.69 9.65
C ALA A 172 -8.47 2.28 8.42
N GLU A 173 -7.86 2.19 7.23
CA GLU A 173 -8.46 2.66 5.98
C GLU A 173 -9.73 1.89 5.60
N TYR A 174 -9.75 0.56 5.80
CA TYR A 174 -10.88 -0.28 5.42
C TYR A 174 -11.21 -1.30 6.51
N PRO A 175 -11.94 -0.92 7.58
CA PRO A 175 -12.26 -1.82 8.68
C PRO A 175 -13.29 -2.89 8.29
N ASP A 176 -13.02 -4.14 8.64
CA ASP A 176 -13.98 -5.27 8.59
C ASP A 176 -14.23 -5.80 10.02
N GLN A 177 -15.43 -6.32 10.28
CA GLN A 177 -15.78 -6.91 11.58
C GLN A 177 -14.92 -8.14 11.92
N GLN A 178 -14.43 -8.83 10.90
CA GLN A 178 -13.55 -9.99 11.05
C GLN A 178 -12.12 -9.62 11.43
N ASP A 179 -11.75 -8.34 11.39
CA ASP A 179 -10.37 -7.89 11.66
C ASP A 179 -10.03 -7.77 13.15
N SER A 180 -10.99 -8.00 14.06
CA SER A 180 -10.81 -7.73 15.51
C SER A 180 -9.60 -8.46 16.10
N GLN A 181 -9.41 -9.73 15.74
CA GLN A 181 -8.25 -10.52 16.16
C GLN A 181 -6.93 -9.96 15.60
N LEU A 182 -6.91 -9.58 14.33
CA LEU A 182 -5.71 -9.06 13.67
C LEU A 182 -5.32 -7.67 14.22
N LYS A 183 -6.31 -6.81 14.51
CA LYS A 183 -6.10 -5.52 15.16
C LYS A 183 -5.49 -5.68 16.55
N ASN A 184 -6.02 -6.60 17.35
CA ASN A 184 -5.49 -6.88 18.69
C ASN A 184 -4.05 -7.40 18.62
N PHE A 185 -3.75 -8.28 17.67
CA PHE A 185 -2.40 -8.79 17.45
C PHE A 185 -1.41 -7.67 17.06
N CYS A 186 -1.78 -6.80 16.12
CA CYS A 186 -0.94 -5.67 15.73
C CYS A 186 -0.68 -4.72 16.91
N TRP A 187 -1.72 -4.42 17.70
CA TRP A 187 -1.60 -3.55 18.87
C TRP A 187 -0.66 -4.13 19.94
N GLN A 188 -0.82 -5.41 20.28
CA GLN A 188 0.04 -6.10 21.24
C GLN A 188 1.50 -6.15 20.77
N THR A 189 1.72 -6.38 19.48
CA THR A 189 3.07 -6.47 18.93
C THR A 189 3.78 -5.11 18.94
N LEU A 190 3.05 -4.02 18.66
CA LEU A 190 3.58 -2.66 18.78
C LEU A 190 3.93 -2.31 20.23
N GLN A 191 3.04 -2.60 21.19
CA GLN A 191 3.30 -2.36 22.61
C GLN A 191 4.53 -3.11 23.12
N ASN A 192 4.72 -4.36 22.68
CA ASN A 192 5.88 -5.16 23.07
C ASN A 192 7.20 -4.58 22.51
N ALA A 193 7.15 -3.99 21.31
CA ALA A 193 8.34 -3.37 20.70
C ALA A 193 8.66 -1.98 21.29
N GLU A 194 7.67 -1.26 21.80
CA GLU A 194 7.87 0.01 22.53
C GLU A 194 8.39 -0.19 23.96
N ALA A 195 8.14 -1.37 24.56
CA ALA A 195 8.50 -1.69 25.94
C ALA A 195 9.89 -2.32 26.13
N GLY A 196 10.59 -2.66 25.04
CA GLY A 196 11.92 -3.31 25.06
C GLY A 196 12.98 -2.48 24.37
#